data_AF-A0A9N8VYI1-F1
#
_entry.id   AF-A0A9N8VYI1-F1
#
_cell.length_a   1.000
_cell.length_b   1.000
_cell.length_c   1.000
_cell.angle_alpha   90.00
_cell.angle_beta   90.00
_cell.angle_gamma   90.00
#
_symmetry.space_group_name_H-M   'P 1'
#
loop_
_entity.id
_entity.type
_entity.pdbx_description
1 polymer ?
#
loop_
_entity_poly.entity_id
_entity_poly.type
_entity_poly.pdbx_seq_one_letter_code
_entity_poly.pdbx_strand_id
1 'polypeptide(L)'
;MSKRYLHNTLTLPNINECDPAKFEKFIIDNIEVILSQYSPANNTHNFDIYNGYGGISFMFFHLHQLFPDLTINENKVSLLCTTYLSASLSAVRRSSPEHVGFLGSHVGPLALAVVVYETIENDTQKSLKYLEIILEKYHSLALNDDWNELLYGRTGYLYSLIFIRKYCKDNKEIMTRIGNEKLKEIIDLIINDGRKRVTTDNTITRPALMWSWYGDEYIGAIHGIVPAFLKIYSLYPTHPSSKNLLSHAIAKTDLVWEHVILRKGATGLCHNTLGNAYTFLTTYLVTRDEEQLKRALAFGLYAGEWKDKTQRGEIRVPDHPWCLFEGLAGGVVYWADLITVLKHVQLGVNIMQDKVVGFPCFTAL
;
A
#
# COMPACT_ATOMS: atom_id res chain seq x y z
N MET A 1 -18.36 13.27 -14.39
CA MET A 1 -18.06 12.03 -13.63
C MET A 1 -18.81 10.78 -14.14
N SER A 2 -20.01 10.88 -14.73
CA SER A 2 -20.87 9.73 -15.10
C SER A 2 -20.27 8.66 -16.04
N LYS A 3 -19.23 8.97 -16.84
CA LYS A 3 -18.55 7.97 -17.70
C LYS A 3 -17.48 7.14 -16.98
N ARG A 4 -17.00 7.58 -15.81
CA ARG A 4 -15.89 6.93 -15.08
C ARG A 4 -16.38 5.92 -14.04
N TYR A 5 -17.56 6.17 -13.47
CA TYR A 5 -18.14 5.39 -12.39
C TYR A 5 -19.37 4.62 -12.86
N LEU A 6 -19.60 3.45 -12.28
CA LEU A 6 -20.90 2.78 -12.34
C LEU A 6 -21.79 3.37 -11.23
N HIS A 7 -23.10 3.36 -11.46
CA HIS A 7 -24.04 3.74 -10.41
C HIS A 7 -23.94 2.71 -9.28
N ASN A 8 -23.78 3.16 -8.04
CA ASN A 8 -23.71 2.27 -6.90
C ASN A 8 -25.11 1.74 -6.56
N THR A 9 -25.34 0.46 -6.82
CA THR A 9 -26.58 -0.26 -6.49
C THR A 9 -26.37 -1.28 -5.38
N LEU A 10 -25.25 -1.24 -4.68
CA LEU A 10 -24.94 -2.23 -3.64
C LEU A 10 -25.79 -2.02 -2.40
N THR A 11 -26.25 -3.13 -1.84
CA THR A 11 -26.90 -3.17 -0.53
C THR A 11 -25.86 -3.39 0.55
N LEU A 12 -26.08 -2.78 1.72
CA LEU A 12 -25.23 -2.99 2.88
C LEU A 12 -25.49 -4.38 3.49
N PRO A 13 -24.48 -5.28 3.55
CA PRO A 13 -24.66 -6.60 4.13
C PRO A 13 -24.79 -6.53 5.66
N ASN A 14 -25.39 -7.56 6.26
CA ASN A 14 -25.32 -7.77 7.70
C ASN A 14 -23.95 -8.34 8.07
N ILE A 15 -23.24 -7.71 9.02
CA ILE A 15 -21.89 -8.11 9.46
C ILE A 15 -21.90 -9.53 10.03
N ASN A 16 -22.94 -9.88 10.80
CA ASN A 16 -23.04 -11.19 11.48
C ASN A 16 -23.40 -12.33 10.52
N GLU A 17 -23.96 -12.01 9.35
CA GLU A 17 -24.33 -13.00 8.33
C GLU A 17 -23.27 -13.14 7.23
N CYS A 18 -22.26 -12.26 7.21
CA CYS A 18 -21.15 -12.37 6.29
C CYS A 18 -20.27 -13.57 6.64
N ASP A 19 -20.21 -14.55 5.74
CA ASP A 19 -19.36 -15.72 5.88
C ASP A 19 -17.90 -15.40 5.54
N PRO A 20 -16.96 -15.49 6.51
CA PRO A 20 -15.53 -15.29 6.26
C PRO A 20 -14.96 -16.24 5.19
N ALA A 21 -15.50 -17.47 5.07
CA ALA A 21 -15.00 -18.47 4.13
C ALA A 21 -15.11 -18.01 2.66
N LYS A 22 -16.06 -17.11 2.35
CA LYS A 22 -16.16 -16.50 1.01
C LYS A 22 -14.93 -15.66 0.67
N PHE A 23 -14.45 -14.85 1.61
CA PHE A 23 -13.28 -14.00 1.39
C PHE A 23 -12.00 -14.82 1.38
N GLU A 24 -11.91 -15.87 2.19
CA GLU A 24 -10.84 -16.88 2.11
C GLU A 24 -10.76 -17.49 0.71
N LYS A 25 -11.91 -17.89 0.16
CA LYS A 25 -11.98 -18.41 -1.21
C LYS A 25 -11.52 -17.38 -2.23
N PHE A 26 -11.89 -16.11 -2.10
CA PHE A 26 -11.38 -15.06 -2.98
C PHE A 26 -9.85 -14.91 -2.88
N ILE A 27 -9.27 -15.01 -1.69
CA ILE A 27 -7.81 -14.96 -1.51
C ILE A 27 -7.16 -16.13 -2.27
N ILE A 28 -7.59 -17.37 -2.01
CA ILE A 28 -6.99 -18.58 -2.57
C ILE A 28 -7.15 -18.62 -4.09
N ASP A 29 -8.38 -18.49 -4.60
CA ASP A 29 -8.69 -18.59 -6.03
C ASP A 29 -7.92 -17.54 -6.85
N ASN A 30 -7.71 -16.32 -6.30
CA ASN A 30 -6.98 -15.27 -7.02
C ASN A 30 -5.46 -15.41 -6.92
N ILE A 31 -4.92 -15.97 -5.85
CA ILE A 31 -3.51 -16.34 -5.79
C ILE A 31 -3.20 -17.41 -6.85
N GLU A 32 -4.05 -18.44 -6.98
CA GLU A 32 -3.88 -19.48 -8.00
C GLU A 32 -3.86 -18.89 -9.42
N VAL A 33 -4.73 -17.91 -9.70
CA VAL A 33 -4.68 -17.17 -10.97
C VAL A 33 -3.33 -16.47 -11.14
N ILE A 34 -2.85 -15.71 -10.14
CA ILE A 34 -1.56 -15.02 -10.21
C ILE A 34 -0.41 -16.02 -10.47
N LEU A 35 -0.37 -17.14 -9.74
CA LEU A 35 0.66 -18.17 -9.90
C LEU A 35 0.65 -18.77 -11.31
N SER A 36 -0.53 -18.97 -11.90
CA SER A 36 -0.66 -19.51 -13.26
C SER A 36 -0.32 -18.49 -14.37
N GLN A 37 -0.68 -17.22 -14.19
CA GLN A 37 -0.59 -16.20 -15.25
C GLN A 37 0.69 -15.35 -15.18
N TYR A 38 1.30 -15.24 -14.00
CA TYR A 38 2.44 -14.34 -13.77
C TYR A 38 3.55 -15.01 -12.97
N SER A 39 3.96 -16.19 -13.46
CA SER A 39 5.02 -16.99 -12.87
C SER A 39 6.34 -16.22 -12.72
N PRO A 40 7.08 -16.38 -11.60
CA PRO A 40 8.39 -15.77 -11.41
C PRO A 40 9.43 -16.25 -12.45
N ALA A 41 9.16 -17.39 -13.13
CA ALA A 41 10.01 -17.91 -14.20
C ALA A 41 9.93 -17.09 -15.51
N ASN A 42 8.92 -16.23 -15.67
CA ASN A 42 8.73 -15.43 -16.89
C ASN A 42 9.82 -14.37 -17.11
N ASN A 43 10.67 -14.13 -16.09
CA ASN A 43 11.90 -13.33 -16.20
C ASN A 43 11.70 -11.91 -16.78
N THR A 44 10.65 -11.21 -16.33
CA THR A 44 10.32 -9.84 -16.77
C THR A 44 11.32 -8.80 -16.23
N HIS A 45 11.19 -7.57 -16.72
CA HIS A 45 11.91 -6.39 -16.18
C HIS A 45 11.15 -5.71 -15.02
N ASN A 46 9.96 -6.18 -14.67
CA ASN A 46 9.09 -5.51 -13.71
C ASN A 46 9.50 -5.87 -12.28
N PHE A 47 10.44 -5.10 -11.71
CA PHE A 47 10.97 -5.35 -10.38
C PHE A 47 10.12 -4.77 -9.26
N ASP A 48 9.45 -3.64 -9.49
CA ASP A 48 8.99 -2.74 -8.43
C ASP A 48 7.83 -3.30 -7.57
N ILE A 49 7.48 -2.55 -6.51
CA ILE A 49 6.36 -2.88 -5.62
C ILE A 49 5.01 -2.54 -6.29
N TYR A 50 4.98 -1.54 -7.16
CA TYR A 50 3.76 -1.00 -7.73
C TYR A 50 3.12 -1.95 -8.77
N ASN A 51 3.86 -2.25 -9.84
CA ASN A 51 3.44 -3.08 -10.98
C ASN A 51 4.25 -4.37 -11.15
N GLY A 52 5.33 -4.55 -10.40
CA GLY A 52 6.27 -5.67 -10.55
C GLY A 52 6.14 -6.85 -9.60
N TYR A 53 7.11 -7.75 -9.69
CA TYR A 53 7.24 -8.91 -8.82
C TYR A 53 7.42 -8.52 -7.34
N GLY A 54 7.99 -7.34 -7.07
CA GLY A 54 8.10 -6.82 -5.72
C GLY A 54 6.72 -6.68 -5.07
N GLY A 55 5.71 -6.26 -5.83
CA GLY A 55 4.33 -6.10 -5.32
C GLY A 55 3.67 -7.42 -4.96
N ILE A 56 3.94 -8.47 -5.75
CA ILE A 56 3.43 -9.82 -5.48
C ILE A 56 4.16 -10.45 -4.30
N SER A 57 5.48 -10.24 -4.20
CA SER A 57 6.24 -10.64 -3.03
C SER A 57 5.72 -9.94 -1.77
N PHE A 58 5.41 -8.64 -1.86
CA PHE A 58 4.83 -7.87 -0.77
C PHE A 58 3.44 -8.40 -0.36
N MET A 59 2.59 -8.77 -1.32
CA MET A 59 1.32 -9.45 -1.04
C MET A 59 1.54 -10.73 -0.22
N PHE A 60 2.48 -11.59 -0.62
CA PHE A 60 2.77 -12.82 0.12
C PHE A 60 3.42 -12.56 1.49
N PHE A 61 4.28 -11.54 1.60
CA PHE A 61 4.81 -11.09 2.88
C PHE A 61 3.68 -10.71 3.82
N HIS A 62 2.73 -9.91 3.34
CA HIS A 62 1.57 -9.46 4.11
C HIS A 62 0.66 -10.62 4.52
N LEU A 63 0.37 -11.54 3.59
CA LEU A 63 -0.37 -12.77 3.91
C LEU A 63 0.33 -13.61 4.98
N HIS A 64 1.67 -13.70 4.94
CA HIS A 64 2.42 -14.40 5.98
C HIS A 64 2.29 -13.71 7.36
N GLN A 65 2.22 -12.37 7.40
CA GLN A 65 2.00 -11.65 8.66
C GLN A 65 0.62 -11.94 9.28
N LEU A 66 -0.41 -12.08 8.45
CA LEU A 66 -1.79 -12.33 8.91
C LEU A 66 -2.08 -13.82 9.13
N PHE A 67 -1.56 -14.67 8.26
CA PHE A 67 -1.85 -16.09 8.17
C PHE A 67 -0.54 -16.90 7.98
N PRO A 68 0.29 -17.04 9.02
CA PRO A 68 1.63 -17.63 8.90
C PRO A 68 1.63 -19.09 8.43
N ASP A 69 0.55 -19.82 8.70
CA ASP A 69 0.38 -21.23 8.32
C ASP A 69 -0.34 -21.42 6.96
N LEU A 70 -0.71 -20.33 6.28
CA LEU A 70 -1.39 -20.42 5.00
C LEU A 70 -0.51 -21.08 3.94
N THR A 71 -1.09 -22.06 3.25
CA THR A 71 -0.48 -22.75 2.11
C THR A 71 -1.35 -22.61 0.87
N ILE A 72 -0.71 -22.53 -0.29
CA ILE A 72 -1.36 -22.48 -1.61
C ILE A 72 -0.66 -23.52 -2.49
N ASN A 73 -1.40 -24.50 -3.01
CA ASN A 73 -0.82 -25.65 -3.73
C ASN A 73 0.35 -26.27 -2.95
N GLU A 74 0.15 -26.56 -1.67
CA GLU A 74 1.14 -27.12 -0.73
C GLU A 74 2.36 -26.22 -0.43
N ASN A 75 2.47 -25.05 -1.06
CA ASN A 75 3.55 -24.10 -0.81
C ASN A 75 3.14 -23.10 0.27
N LYS A 76 3.98 -22.93 1.30
CA LYS A 76 3.78 -21.86 2.30
C LYS A 76 3.85 -20.49 1.64
N VAL A 77 3.02 -19.56 2.09
CA VAL A 77 3.06 -18.16 1.59
C VAL A 77 4.41 -17.49 1.81
N SER A 78 5.16 -17.86 2.85
CA SER A 78 6.53 -17.39 3.08
C SER A 78 7.51 -17.83 1.97
N LEU A 79 7.38 -19.07 1.48
CA LEU A 79 8.18 -19.57 0.36
C LEU A 79 7.82 -18.85 -0.95
N LEU A 80 6.53 -18.60 -1.19
CA LEU A 80 6.08 -17.83 -2.35
C LEU A 80 6.59 -16.38 -2.28
N CYS A 81 6.58 -15.78 -1.09
CA CYS A 81 7.16 -14.45 -0.84
C CYS A 81 8.61 -14.37 -1.30
N THR A 82 9.46 -15.29 -0.84
CA THR A 82 10.90 -15.30 -1.17
C THR A 82 11.16 -15.65 -2.63
N THR A 83 10.32 -16.48 -3.24
CA THR A 83 10.41 -16.82 -4.66
C THR A 83 10.19 -15.58 -5.54
N TYR A 84 9.09 -14.83 -5.31
CA TYR A 84 8.82 -13.60 -6.05
C TYR A 84 9.82 -12.48 -5.72
N LEU A 85 10.29 -12.42 -4.46
CA LEU A 85 11.34 -11.48 -4.07
C LEU A 85 12.63 -11.73 -4.86
N SER A 86 13.04 -12.98 -5.01
CA SER A 86 14.21 -13.35 -5.79
C SER A 86 14.09 -12.93 -7.25
N ALA A 87 12.93 -13.14 -7.87
CA ALA A 87 12.65 -12.69 -9.23
C ALA A 87 12.72 -11.16 -9.36
N SER A 88 12.13 -10.42 -8.40
CA SER A 88 12.20 -8.97 -8.32
C SER A 88 13.64 -8.47 -8.19
N LEU A 89 14.44 -9.02 -7.27
CA LEU A 89 15.83 -8.65 -7.06
C LEU A 89 16.73 -8.99 -8.27
N SER A 90 16.42 -10.07 -8.99
CA SER A 90 17.08 -10.41 -10.26
C SER A 90 16.81 -9.34 -11.33
N ALA A 91 15.56 -8.87 -11.43
CA ALA A 91 15.21 -7.76 -12.31
C ALA A 91 15.91 -6.44 -11.90
N VAL A 92 15.97 -6.11 -10.59
CA VAL A 92 16.72 -4.94 -10.06
C VAL A 92 18.19 -4.97 -10.49
N ARG A 93 18.84 -6.14 -10.50
CA ARG A 93 20.26 -6.26 -10.89
C ARG A 93 20.50 -6.02 -12.37
N ARG A 94 19.46 -6.12 -13.21
CA ARG A 94 19.53 -5.93 -14.67
C ARG A 94 19.05 -4.54 -15.11
N SER A 95 18.67 -3.68 -14.18
CA SER A 95 18.17 -2.32 -14.44
C SER A 95 19.05 -1.26 -13.80
N SER A 96 18.92 -0.03 -14.32
CA SER A 96 19.62 1.14 -13.81
C SER A 96 18.77 1.85 -12.76
N PRO A 97 19.37 2.38 -11.67
CA PRO A 97 18.64 3.14 -10.67
C PRO A 97 18.26 4.51 -11.24
N GLU A 98 16.97 4.84 -11.25
CA GLU A 98 16.49 6.16 -11.68
C GLU A 98 15.95 7.00 -10.52
N HIS A 99 15.37 6.33 -9.52
CA HIS A 99 14.59 6.97 -8.46
C HIS A 99 14.75 6.24 -7.11
N VAL A 100 14.23 6.82 -6.03
CA VAL A 100 14.41 6.31 -4.65
C VAL A 100 13.12 5.88 -3.94
N GLY A 101 11.97 6.05 -4.59
CA GLY A 101 10.67 5.73 -4.00
C GLY A 101 10.47 4.24 -3.73
N PHE A 102 9.72 3.92 -2.67
CA PHE A 102 9.43 2.53 -2.29
C PHE A 102 8.60 1.81 -3.35
N LEU A 103 7.66 2.51 -3.99
CA LEU A 103 6.68 1.86 -4.84
C LEU A 103 7.21 1.57 -6.25
N GLY A 104 7.89 2.54 -6.87
CA GLY A 104 8.27 2.52 -8.28
C GLY A 104 9.78 2.43 -8.52
N SER A 105 10.59 2.17 -7.50
CA SER A 105 12.05 2.14 -7.61
C SER A 105 12.67 0.86 -7.04
N HIS A 106 13.98 0.69 -7.25
CA HIS A 106 14.76 -0.41 -6.68
C HIS A 106 14.70 -0.46 -5.15
N VAL A 107 14.44 0.68 -4.48
CA VAL A 107 14.46 0.75 -3.02
C VAL A 107 13.35 -0.11 -2.40
N GLY A 108 12.19 -0.22 -3.03
CA GLY A 108 11.09 -1.06 -2.57
C GLY A 108 11.46 -2.53 -2.39
N PRO A 109 11.85 -3.23 -3.47
CA PRO A 109 12.32 -4.61 -3.40
C PRO A 109 13.51 -4.82 -2.45
N LEU A 110 14.45 -3.88 -2.40
CA LEU A 110 15.58 -3.95 -1.48
C LEU A 110 15.13 -3.85 -0.01
N ALA A 111 14.23 -2.92 0.31
CA ALA A 111 13.69 -2.77 1.67
C ALA A 111 12.85 -3.98 2.08
N LEU A 112 12.05 -4.53 1.16
CA LEU A 112 11.35 -5.80 1.38
C LEU A 112 12.34 -6.94 1.62
N ALA A 113 13.47 -6.98 0.91
CA ALA A 113 14.50 -7.99 1.13
C ALA A 113 15.14 -7.90 2.51
N VAL A 114 15.45 -6.70 3.01
CA VAL A 114 15.93 -6.52 4.40
C VAL A 114 14.95 -7.15 5.39
N VAL A 115 13.66 -6.83 5.27
CA VAL A 115 12.63 -7.33 6.17
C VAL A 115 12.43 -8.84 6.04
N VAL A 116 12.31 -9.36 4.82
CA VAL A 116 12.06 -10.80 4.58
C VAL A 116 13.25 -11.65 5.04
N TYR A 117 14.48 -11.24 4.74
CA TYR A 117 15.65 -11.99 5.20
C TYR A 117 15.82 -11.95 6.71
N GLU A 118 15.47 -10.83 7.36
CA GLU A 118 15.52 -10.76 8.82
C GLU A 118 14.41 -11.56 9.50
N THR A 119 13.17 -11.44 9.03
CA THR A 119 11.99 -11.90 9.79
C THR A 119 11.44 -13.26 9.37
N ILE A 120 11.69 -13.69 8.13
CA ILE A 120 11.20 -14.96 7.59
C ILE A 120 12.35 -15.96 7.48
N GLU A 121 13.43 -15.57 6.82
CA GLU A 121 14.56 -16.46 6.54
C GLU A 121 15.56 -16.55 7.70
N ASN A 122 15.48 -15.65 8.68
CA ASN A 122 16.43 -15.53 9.80
C ASN A 122 17.90 -15.43 9.34
N ASP A 123 18.13 -14.72 8.23
CA ASP A 123 19.44 -14.48 7.61
C ASP A 123 19.81 -12.99 7.75
N THR A 124 20.26 -12.63 8.96
CA THR A 124 20.66 -11.26 9.29
C THR A 124 21.82 -10.78 8.42
N GLN A 125 22.75 -11.65 8.03
CA GLN A 125 23.88 -11.25 7.18
C GLN A 125 23.39 -10.76 5.81
N LYS A 126 22.46 -11.48 5.20
CA LYS A 126 21.88 -11.11 3.92
C LYS A 126 20.95 -9.91 4.02
N SER A 127 20.20 -9.79 5.12
CA SER A 127 19.45 -8.59 5.45
C SER A 127 20.33 -7.34 5.49
N LEU A 128 21.44 -7.40 6.24
CA LEU A 128 22.41 -6.29 6.36
C LEU A 128 23.05 -5.93 5.02
N LYS A 129 23.32 -6.91 4.15
CA LYS A 129 23.83 -6.65 2.79
C LYS A 129 22.86 -5.83 1.94
N TYR A 130 21.56 -6.11 2.01
CA TYR A 130 20.57 -5.29 1.29
C TYR A 130 20.40 -3.91 1.92
N LEU A 131 20.48 -3.82 3.25
CA LEU A 131 20.44 -2.55 3.95
C LEU A 131 21.64 -1.66 3.56
N GLU A 132 22.83 -2.23 3.48
CA GLU A 132 24.05 -1.54 3.03
C GLU A 132 23.86 -0.94 1.63
N ILE A 133 23.31 -1.70 0.68
CA ILE A 133 22.98 -1.17 -0.65
C ILE A 133 22.05 0.05 -0.57
N ILE A 134 21.01 -0.01 0.27
CA ILE A 134 20.07 1.12 0.46
C ILE A 134 20.78 2.34 1.04
N LEU A 135 21.61 2.14 2.07
CA LEU A 135 22.24 3.23 2.81
C LEU A 135 23.44 3.85 2.08
N GLU A 136 24.23 3.06 1.35
CA GLU A 136 25.42 3.56 0.66
C GLU A 136 25.09 4.13 -0.72
N LYS A 137 24.22 3.46 -1.48
CA LYS A 137 23.88 3.87 -2.84
C LYS A 137 22.66 4.78 -2.88
N TYR A 138 21.53 4.33 -2.34
CA TYR A 138 20.25 5.02 -2.55
C TYR A 138 20.04 6.19 -1.58
N HIS A 139 20.71 6.22 -0.43
CA HIS A 139 20.67 7.38 0.45
C HIS A 139 21.31 8.60 -0.22
N SER A 140 22.49 8.42 -0.82
CA SER A 140 23.16 9.48 -1.60
C SER A 140 22.30 9.95 -2.77
N LEU A 141 21.64 9.03 -3.48
CA LEU A 141 20.69 9.39 -4.53
C LEU A 141 19.51 10.20 -3.97
N ALA A 142 18.95 9.80 -2.83
CA ALA A 142 17.81 10.48 -2.20
C ALA A 142 18.16 11.89 -1.71
N LEU A 143 19.40 12.13 -1.26
CA LEU A 143 19.85 13.47 -0.90
C LEU A 143 19.81 14.42 -2.11
N ASN A 144 20.08 13.89 -3.31
CA ASN A 144 20.18 14.67 -4.55
C ASN A 144 18.93 14.58 -5.46
N ASP A 145 17.90 13.81 -5.10
CA ASP A 145 16.69 13.62 -5.91
C ASP A 145 15.79 14.87 -5.85
N ASP A 146 15.28 15.36 -6.98
CA ASP A 146 14.38 16.52 -6.97
C ASP A 146 12.93 16.16 -6.61
N TRP A 147 12.60 14.86 -6.60
CA TRP A 147 11.24 14.39 -6.39
C TRP A 147 10.99 14.08 -4.93
N ASN A 148 9.84 14.55 -4.43
CA ASN A 148 9.46 14.40 -3.03
C ASN A 148 8.25 13.48 -2.83
N GLU A 149 7.62 13.01 -3.90
CA GLU A 149 6.40 12.20 -3.82
C GLU A 149 6.68 10.72 -3.45
N LEU A 150 5.62 9.92 -3.34
CA LEU A 150 5.68 8.59 -2.74
C LEU A 150 6.19 7.52 -3.71
N LEU A 151 5.87 7.63 -4.99
CA LEU A 151 6.11 6.57 -5.97
C LEU A 151 7.60 6.43 -6.28
N TYR A 152 8.28 7.56 -6.46
CA TYR A 152 9.63 7.68 -6.97
C TYR A 152 10.52 8.58 -6.10
N GLY A 153 9.94 9.50 -5.33
CA GLY A 153 10.67 10.51 -4.58
C GLY A 153 11.08 10.16 -3.14
N ARG A 154 11.61 11.18 -2.46
CA ARG A 154 12.12 11.13 -1.09
C ARG A 154 11.12 10.62 -0.05
N THR A 155 9.82 10.87 -0.23
CA THR A 155 8.81 10.34 0.70
C THR A 155 8.73 8.82 0.62
N GLY A 156 8.82 8.24 -0.58
CA GLY A 156 8.91 6.79 -0.75
C GLY A 156 10.20 6.22 -0.15
N TYR A 157 11.33 6.92 -0.30
CA TYR A 157 12.58 6.52 0.34
C TYR A 157 12.47 6.54 1.88
N LEU A 158 11.92 7.62 2.44
CA LEU A 158 11.68 7.75 3.87
C LEU A 158 10.78 6.62 4.39
N TYR A 159 9.70 6.32 3.67
CA TYR A 159 8.83 5.19 3.97
C TYR A 159 9.61 3.87 4.02
N SER A 160 10.55 3.65 3.10
CA SER A 160 11.36 2.42 3.05
C SER A 160 12.17 2.22 4.33
N LEU A 161 12.80 3.29 4.85
CA LEU A 161 13.56 3.21 6.10
C LEU A 161 12.66 2.97 7.32
N ILE A 162 11.49 3.61 7.36
CA ILE A 162 10.51 3.42 8.43
C ILE A 162 9.91 2.01 8.39
N PHE A 163 9.61 1.50 7.18
CA PHE A 163 9.16 0.14 6.95
C PHE A 163 10.15 -0.88 7.52
N ILE A 164 11.45 -0.74 7.22
CA ILE A 164 12.49 -1.59 7.80
C ILE A 164 12.51 -1.48 9.32
N ARG A 165 12.50 -0.26 9.88
CA ARG A 165 12.49 -0.06 11.35
C ARG A 165 11.27 -0.70 12.02
N LYS A 166 10.10 -0.69 11.37
CA LYS A 166 8.87 -1.28 11.91
C LYS A 166 9.01 -2.78 12.08
N TYR A 167 9.44 -3.48 11.04
CA TYR A 167 9.48 -4.95 11.04
C TYR A 167 10.77 -5.53 11.63
N CYS A 168 11.88 -4.80 11.58
CA CYS A 168 13.19 -5.21 12.14
C CYS A 168 13.49 -4.53 13.49
N LYS A 169 12.47 -4.07 14.22
CA LYS A 169 12.63 -3.26 15.45
C LYS A 169 13.50 -3.91 16.54
N ASP A 170 13.53 -5.25 16.57
CA ASP A 170 14.26 -6.03 17.56
C ASP A 170 15.75 -6.20 17.20
N ASN A 171 16.14 -5.90 15.94
CA ASN A 171 17.51 -5.93 15.47
C ASN A 171 18.21 -4.58 15.71
N LYS A 172 19.01 -4.50 16.78
CA LYS A 172 19.72 -3.27 17.18
C LYS A 172 20.70 -2.76 16.13
N GLU A 173 21.33 -3.63 15.35
CA GLU A 173 22.28 -3.23 14.32
C GLU A 173 21.56 -2.51 13.17
N ILE A 174 20.46 -3.08 12.67
CA ILE A 174 19.62 -2.44 11.64
C ILE A 174 19.12 -1.08 12.12
N MET A 175 18.62 -1.01 13.36
CA MET A 175 18.13 0.24 13.96
C MET A 175 19.24 1.30 14.07
N THR A 176 20.45 0.89 14.43
CA THR A 176 21.61 1.79 14.56
C THR A 176 22.09 2.29 13.19
N ARG A 177 22.16 1.41 12.19
CA ARG A 177 22.61 1.77 10.83
C ARG A 177 21.66 2.74 10.14
N ILE A 178 20.34 2.59 10.34
CA ILE A 178 19.35 3.56 9.84
C ILE A 178 19.47 4.87 10.62
N GLY A 179 19.43 4.81 11.95
CA GLY A 179 19.55 5.99 12.81
C GLY A 179 18.44 7.04 12.64
N ASN A 180 18.36 8.00 13.56
CA ASN A 180 17.42 9.12 13.44
C ASN A 180 17.96 10.22 12.51
N GLU A 181 19.29 10.39 12.43
CA GLU A 181 19.92 11.42 11.60
C GLU A 181 19.57 11.26 10.12
N LYS A 182 19.65 10.04 9.56
CA LYS A 182 19.29 9.79 8.16
C LYS A 182 17.83 10.09 7.84
N LEU A 183 16.93 9.80 8.78
CA LEU A 183 15.52 10.15 8.61
C LEU A 183 15.36 11.67 8.62
N LYS A 184 16.02 12.34 9.56
CA LYS A 184 15.98 13.80 9.71
C LYS A 184 16.52 14.51 8.47
N GLU A 185 17.64 14.05 7.90
CA GLU A 185 18.21 14.60 6.67
C GLU A 185 17.18 14.61 5.52
N ILE A 186 16.49 13.49 5.31
CA ILE A 186 15.48 13.36 4.27
C ILE A 186 14.23 14.21 4.59
N ILE A 187 13.79 14.25 5.84
CA ILE A 187 12.65 15.07 6.28
C ILE A 187 12.94 16.55 6.08
N ASP A 188 14.13 17.01 6.47
CA ASP A 188 14.55 18.41 6.34
C ASP A 188 14.56 18.82 4.86
N LEU A 189 15.03 17.96 3.95
CA LEU A 189 14.98 18.20 2.50
C LEU A 189 13.53 18.33 1.99
N ILE A 190 12.65 17.38 2.34
CA ILE A 190 11.24 17.40 1.94
C ILE A 190 10.57 18.70 2.41
N ILE A 191 10.78 19.09 3.67
CA ILE A 191 10.21 20.32 4.24
C ILE A 191 10.77 21.57 3.56
N ASN A 192 12.09 21.64 3.37
CA ASN A 192 12.74 22.80 2.76
C ASN A 192 12.29 22.99 1.31
N ASP A 193 12.17 21.92 0.52
CA ASP A 193 11.65 22.01 -0.84
C ASP A 193 10.17 22.40 -0.85
N GLY A 194 9.39 21.89 0.11
CA GLY A 194 8.00 22.28 0.31
C GLY A 194 7.82 23.77 0.58
N ARG A 195 8.73 24.37 1.36
CA ARG A 195 8.73 25.82 1.68
C ARG A 195 9.15 26.67 0.49
N LYS A 196 10.20 26.28 -0.24
CA LYS A 196 10.72 27.04 -1.40
C LYS A 196 9.67 27.27 -2.49
N ARG A 197 8.75 26.31 -2.67
CA ARG A 197 7.73 26.35 -3.73
C ARG A 197 6.47 27.14 -3.36
N VAL A 198 6.36 27.61 -2.13
CA VAL A 198 5.34 28.61 -1.77
C VAL A 198 5.81 29.96 -2.33
N THR A 199 5.50 30.25 -3.59
CA THR A 199 5.81 31.54 -4.22
C THR A 199 5.10 32.68 -3.49
N THR A 200 5.79 33.82 -3.38
CA THR A 200 5.42 35.08 -2.70
C THR A 200 4.31 35.89 -3.38
N ASP A 201 3.33 35.22 -4.02
CA ASP A 201 2.16 35.93 -4.52
C ASP A 201 1.20 36.18 -3.36
N ASN A 202 1.27 37.38 -2.80
CA ASN A 202 0.47 37.80 -1.64
C ASN A 202 -1.04 37.91 -1.94
N THR A 203 -1.49 37.62 -3.17
CA THR A 203 -2.90 37.68 -3.56
C THR A 203 -3.66 36.38 -3.32
N ILE A 204 -2.96 35.25 -3.11
CA ILE A 204 -3.57 33.93 -2.92
C ILE A 204 -3.05 33.29 -1.62
N THR A 205 -3.95 32.93 -0.71
CA THR A 205 -3.62 32.14 0.48
C THR A 205 -3.17 30.73 0.05
N ARG A 206 -1.87 30.46 0.13
CA ARG A 206 -1.27 29.15 -0.18
C ARG A 206 -1.01 28.33 1.10
N PRO A 207 -1.00 26.98 1.03
CA PRO A 207 -0.58 26.14 2.15
C PRO A 207 0.89 26.38 2.49
N ALA A 208 1.26 26.15 3.76
CA ALA A 208 2.62 26.39 4.26
C ALA A 208 3.71 25.51 3.61
N LEU A 209 3.32 24.42 2.95
CA LEU A 209 4.19 23.53 2.18
C LEU A 209 3.49 23.14 0.88
N MET A 210 4.22 23.13 -0.24
CA MET A 210 3.72 22.68 -1.54
C MET A 210 4.82 21.98 -2.35
N TRP A 211 4.46 20.93 -3.08
CA TRP A 211 5.37 20.19 -3.96
C TRP A 211 4.75 20.03 -5.35
N SER A 212 5.59 19.81 -6.37
CA SER A 212 5.13 19.44 -7.70
C SER A 212 5.76 18.15 -8.16
N TRP A 213 5.10 17.45 -9.06
CA TRP A 213 5.65 16.34 -9.82
C TRP A 213 5.36 16.61 -11.30
N TYR A 214 6.35 16.42 -12.18
CA TYR A 214 6.28 16.84 -13.60
C TYR A 214 5.76 18.28 -13.84
N GLY A 215 6.04 19.21 -12.92
CA GLY A 215 5.63 20.62 -13.04
C GLY A 215 4.23 20.94 -12.49
N ASP A 216 3.42 19.94 -12.17
CA ASP A 216 2.07 20.12 -11.63
C ASP A 216 2.01 19.95 -10.10
N GLU A 217 1.19 20.76 -9.43
CA GLU A 217 0.91 20.66 -7.99
C GLU A 217 -0.15 19.58 -7.71
N TYR A 218 0.28 18.39 -7.29
CA TYR A 218 -0.63 17.26 -7.00
C TYR A 218 -1.12 17.26 -5.55
N ILE A 219 -2.40 16.97 -5.36
CA ILE A 219 -3.04 16.85 -4.03
C ILE A 219 -3.32 15.40 -3.61
N GLY A 220 -3.23 14.43 -4.54
CA GLY A 220 -3.64 13.04 -4.33
C GLY A 220 -2.70 12.23 -3.43
N ALA A 221 -3.07 10.99 -3.12
CA ALA A 221 -2.32 10.18 -2.15
C ALA A 221 -0.97 9.63 -2.65
N ILE A 222 -0.81 9.43 -3.96
CA ILE A 222 0.44 8.88 -4.52
C ILE A 222 1.43 10.02 -4.82
N HIS A 223 0.95 11.08 -5.47
CA HIS A 223 1.81 12.18 -5.94
C HIS A 223 1.70 13.47 -5.11
N GLY A 224 0.87 13.51 -4.07
CA GLY A 224 0.48 14.75 -3.38
C GLY A 224 0.46 14.66 -1.85
N ILE A 225 -0.26 15.59 -1.21
CA ILE A 225 -0.11 15.95 0.22
C ILE A 225 -0.90 15.06 1.21
N VAL A 226 -1.85 14.24 0.74
CA VAL A 226 -2.73 13.44 1.61
C VAL A 226 -1.99 12.51 2.59
N PRO A 227 -0.88 11.81 2.22
CA PRO A 227 -0.15 10.96 3.15
C PRO A 227 0.42 11.74 4.35
N ALA A 228 0.84 12.99 4.13
CA ALA A 228 1.32 13.86 5.20
C ALA A 228 0.21 14.22 6.21
N PHE A 229 -1.01 14.45 5.74
CA PHE A 229 -2.14 14.76 6.60
C PHE A 229 -2.57 13.58 7.48
N LEU A 230 -2.57 12.36 6.94
CA LEU A 230 -2.87 11.14 7.71
C LEU A 230 -1.80 10.89 8.81
N LYS A 231 -0.54 11.20 8.52
CA LYS A 231 0.53 11.14 9.52
C LYS A 231 0.38 12.18 10.63
N ILE A 232 0.00 13.41 10.29
CA ILE A 232 -0.26 14.46 11.29
C ILE A 232 -1.40 14.02 12.22
N TYR A 233 -2.45 13.41 11.68
CA TYR A 233 -3.52 12.85 12.51
C TYR A 233 -3.02 11.74 13.45
N SER A 234 -2.21 10.80 12.96
CA SER A 234 -1.73 9.68 13.78
C SER A 234 -0.76 10.12 14.89
N LEU A 235 0.06 11.14 14.64
CA LEU A 235 0.98 11.71 15.64
C LEU A 235 0.27 12.61 16.66
N TYR A 236 -0.77 13.34 16.22
CA TYR A 236 -1.44 14.36 17.04
C TYR A 236 -2.96 14.18 17.02
N PRO A 237 -3.50 13.03 17.47
CA PRO A 237 -4.92 12.69 17.32
C PRO A 237 -5.85 13.63 18.12
N THR A 238 -5.33 14.27 19.17
CA THR A 238 -6.08 15.20 20.02
C THR A 238 -6.05 16.65 19.54
N HIS A 239 -5.19 16.99 18.58
CA HIS A 239 -5.06 18.35 18.07
C HIS A 239 -6.35 18.77 17.33
N PRO A 240 -6.88 20.00 17.53
CA PRO A 240 -8.11 20.45 16.90
C PRO A 240 -8.11 20.29 15.37
N SER A 241 -7.01 20.63 14.70
CA SER A 241 -6.86 20.44 13.25
C SER A 241 -6.94 18.99 12.81
N SER A 242 -6.46 18.05 13.63
CA SER A 242 -6.52 16.60 13.37
C SER A 242 -7.96 16.09 13.48
N LYS A 243 -8.70 16.52 14.51
CA LYS A 243 -10.14 16.20 14.64
C LYS A 243 -10.96 16.77 13.49
N ASN A 244 -10.65 17.99 13.05
CA ASN A 244 -11.28 18.59 11.89
C ASN A 244 -10.95 17.79 10.61
N LEU A 245 -9.71 17.38 10.41
CA LEU A 245 -9.34 16.55 9.26
C LEU A 245 -10.11 15.22 9.25
N LEU A 246 -10.18 14.53 10.38
CA LEU A 246 -10.92 13.27 10.48
C LEU A 246 -12.41 13.46 10.21
N SER A 247 -13.04 14.48 10.78
CA SER A 247 -14.47 14.75 10.53
C SER A 247 -14.75 15.07 9.06
N HIS A 248 -13.87 15.83 8.40
CA HIS A 248 -13.97 16.05 6.95
C HIS A 248 -13.78 14.75 6.15
N ALA A 249 -12.82 13.91 6.51
CA ALA A 249 -12.61 12.62 5.88
C ALA A 249 -13.84 11.70 6.01
N ILE A 250 -14.41 11.60 7.21
CA ILE A 250 -15.65 10.86 7.47
C ILE A 250 -16.80 11.41 6.62
N ALA A 251 -16.99 12.73 6.59
CA ALA A 251 -18.04 13.36 5.78
C ALA A 251 -17.87 13.14 4.26
N LYS A 252 -16.68 12.77 3.79
CA LYS A 252 -16.45 12.41 2.38
C LYS A 252 -16.64 10.93 2.09
N THR A 253 -16.83 10.08 3.09
CA THR A 253 -17.13 8.66 2.87
C THR A 253 -18.42 8.47 2.08
N ASP A 254 -19.43 9.32 2.26
CA ASP A 254 -20.67 9.27 1.48
C ASP A 254 -20.44 9.58 -0.01
N LEU A 255 -19.60 10.58 -0.31
CA LEU A 255 -19.21 10.87 -1.70
C LEU A 255 -18.46 9.69 -2.33
N VAL A 256 -17.58 9.05 -1.56
CA VAL A 256 -16.90 7.82 -2.00
C VAL A 256 -17.95 6.75 -2.26
N TRP A 257 -18.88 6.51 -1.34
CA TRP A 257 -19.94 5.49 -1.48
C TRP A 257 -20.74 5.67 -2.77
N GLU A 258 -21.15 6.89 -3.09
CA GLU A 258 -21.88 7.19 -4.32
C GLU A 258 -21.06 6.93 -5.61
N HIS A 259 -19.73 7.06 -5.55
CA HIS A 259 -18.84 7.08 -6.71
C HIS A 259 -17.64 6.12 -6.58
N VAL A 260 -17.80 4.98 -5.93
CA VAL A 260 -16.64 4.10 -5.68
C VAL A 260 -16.39 3.10 -6.80
N ILE A 261 -17.45 2.67 -7.50
CA ILE A 261 -17.39 1.58 -8.47
C ILE A 261 -16.80 2.12 -9.76
N LEU A 262 -15.56 1.72 -10.05
CA LEU A 262 -14.79 2.23 -11.17
C LEU A 262 -14.87 1.30 -12.36
N ARG A 263 -15.20 1.86 -13.55
CA ARG A 263 -15.08 1.12 -14.82
C ARG A 263 -13.63 0.71 -15.13
N LYS A 264 -12.65 1.34 -14.48
CA LYS A 264 -11.21 1.08 -14.68
C LYS A 264 -10.75 -0.26 -14.10
N GLY A 265 -11.50 -0.84 -13.16
CA GLY A 265 -11.19 -2.14 -12.59
C GLY A 265 -11.73 -2.31 -11.17
N ALA A 266 -11.84 -3.56 -10.74
CA ALA A 266 -12.37 -3.92 -9.43
C ALA A 266 -11.28 -4.06 -8.38
N THR A 267 -10.16 -4.72 -8.68
CA THR A 267 -9.29 -5.33 -7.66
C THR A 267 -8.05 -4.54 -7.28
N GLY A 268 -7.52 -3.70 -8.17
CA GLY A 268 -6.31 -2.93 -7.89
C GLY A 268 -6.47 -1.92 -6.75
N LEU A 269 -5.35 -1.39 -6.27
CA LEU A 269 -5.33 -0.47 -5.14
C LEU A 269 -5.18 1.01 -5.50
N CYS A 270 -4.58 1.36 -6.63
CA CYS A 270 -4.30 2.76 -6.95
C CYS A 270 -5.56 3.54 -7.37
N HIS A 271 -6.34 2.96 -8.28
CA HIS A 271 -7.47 3.65 -8.92
C HIS A 271 -8.52 2.64 -9.39
N ASN A 272 -8.87 1.73 -8.49
CA ASN A 272 -9.81 0.63 -8.69
C ASN A 272 -10.76 0.57 -7.48
N THR A 273 -11.82 -0.23 -7.62
CA THR A 273 -12.92 -0.25 -6.64
C THR A 273 -12.42 -0.60 -5.23
N LEU A 274 -11.56 -1.62 -5.09
CA LEU A 274 -11.02 -2.03 -3.78
C LEU A 274 -10.04 -1.02 -3.17
N GLY A 275 -9.22 -0.36 -3.99
CA GLY A 275 -8.39 0.76 -3.54
C GLY A 275 -9.19 1.86 -2.85
N ASN A 276 -10.35 2.22 -3.42
CA ASN A 276 -11.23 3.18 -2.77
C ASN A 276 -11.94 2.60 -1.53
N ALA A 277 -12.28 1.31 -1.54
CA ALA A 277 -12.96 0.63 -0.43
C ALA A 277 -12.14 0.60 0.86
N TYR A 278 -10.80 0.71 0.76
CA TYR A 278 -9.94 0.95 1.93
C TYR A 278 -10.34 2.18 2.73
N THR A 279 -10.95 3.19 2.10
CA THR A 279 -11.50 4.37 2.82
C THR A 279 -12.48 3.94 3.90
N PHE A 280 -13.38 3.00 3.59
CA PHE A 280 -14.38 2.52 4.54
C PHE A 280 -13.75 1.63 5.61
N LEU A 281 -12.88 0.71 5.22
CA LEU A 281 -12.21 -0.19 6.16
C LEU A 281 -11.34 0.58 7.16
N THR A 282 -10.57 1.56 6.69
CA THR A 282 -9.74 2.41 7.56
C THR A 282 -10.58 3.33 8.44
N THR A 283 -11.67 3.90 7.91
CA THR A 283 -12.61 4.70 8.71
C THR A 283 -13.24 3.86 9.82
N TYR A 284 -13.65 2.62 9.54
CA TYR A 284 -14.14 1.69 10.55
C TYR A 284 -13.11 1.43 11.64
N LEU A 285 -11.85 1.16 11.27
CA LEU A 285 -10.79 0.86 12.23
C LEU A 285 -10.49 2.02 13.20
N VAL A 286 -10.77 3.26 12.78
CA VAL A 286 -10.62 4.47 13.60
C VAL A 286 -11.89 4.78 14.41
N THR A 287 -13.05 4.75 13.76
CA THR A 287 -14.31 5.28 14.32
C THR A 287 -15.19 4.23 14.97
N ARG A 288 -15.02 2.96 14.58
CA ARG A 288 -15.91 1.84 14.90
C ARG A 288 -17.34 2.00 14.39
N ASP A 289 -17.57 2.89 13.43
CA ASP A 289 -18.85 3.03 12.73
C ASP A 289 -19.12 1.79 11.85
N GLU A 290 -20.04 0.94 12.30
CA GLU A 290 -20.42 -0.30 11.61
C GLU A 290 -20.89 -0.07 10.18
N GLU A 291 -21.46 1.09 9.86
CA GLU A 291 -21.88 1.39 8.49
C GLU A 291 -20.68 1.33 7.54
N GLN A 292 -19.51 1.83 7.97
CA GLN A 292 -18.29 1.78 7.19
C GLN A 292 -17.81 0.34 6.98
N LEU A 293 -17.92 -0.52 8.00
CA LEU A 293 -17.59 -1.93 7.81
C LEU A 293 -18.54 -2.61 6.82
N LYS A 294 -19.84 -2.31 6.87
CA LYS A 294 -20.82 -2.82 5.89
C LYS A 294 -20.49 -2.35 4.48
N ARG A 295 -20.10 -1.08 4.30
CA ARG A 295 -19.64 -0.54 3.01
C ARG A 295 -18.39 -1.27 2.51
N ALA A 296 -17.40 -1.51 3.38
CA ALA A 296 -16.19 -2.27 3.05
C ALA A 296 -16.50 -3.72 2.62
N LEU A 297 -17.41 -4.39 3.33
CA LEU A 297 -17.87 -5.74 3.00
C LEU A 297 -18.59 -5.78 1.64
N ALA A 298 -19.47 -4.80 1.37
CA ALA A 298 -20.18 -4.70 0.09
C ALA A 298 -19.21 -4.65 -1.10
N PHE A 299 -18.15 -3.84 -1.03
CA PHE A 299 -17.15 -3.78 -2.11
C PHE A 299 -16.25 -5.00 -2.18
N GLY A 300 -15.93 -5.61 -1.04
CA GLY A 300 -15.22 -6.89 -1.00
C GLY A 300 -15.97 -7.98 -1.77
N LEU A 301 -17.29 -8.07 -1.56
CA LEU A 301 -18.17 -9.00 -2.28
C LEU A 301 -18.27 -8.64 -3.77
N TYR A 302 -18.55 -7.37 -4.09
CA TYR A 302 -18.64 -6.89 -5.47
C TYR A 302 -17.38 -7.19 -6.29
N ALA A 303 -16.19 -6.98 -5.69
CA ALA A 303 -14.94 -7.23 -6.37
C ALA A 303 -14.63 -8.72 -6.54
N GLY A 304 -15.21 -9.61 -5.73
CA GLY A 304 -15.08 -11.06 -5.90
C GLY A 304 -15.64 -11.55 -7.24
N GLU A 305 -16.57 -10.81 -7.83
CA GLU A 305 -17.18 -11.08 -9.13
C GLU A 305 -16.40 -10.49 -10.32
N TRP A 306 -15.16 -10.02 -10.13
CA TRP A 306 -14.40 -9.30 -11.17
C TRP A 306 -14.28 -10.06 -12.51
N LYS A 307 -14.19 -11.41 -12.48
CA LYS A 307 -14.07 -12.24 -13.69
C LYS A 307 -15.31 -12.11 -14.58
N ASP A 308 -16.49 -12.26 -13.98
CA ASP A 308 -17.75 -12.17 -14.71
C ASP A 308 -18.01 -10.74 -15.19
N LYS A 309 -17.68 -9.72 -14.37
CA LYS A 309 -17.85 -8.32 -14.75
C LYS A 309 -16.92 -7.88 -15.88
N THR A 310 -15.69 -8.40 -15.93
CA THR A 310 -14.78 -8.14 -17.06
C THR A 310 -15.27 -8.82 -18.34
N GLN A 311 -15.76 -10.06 -18.25
CA GLN A 311 -16.34 -10.79 -19.39
C GLN A 311 -17.57 -10.09 -19.98
N ARG A 312 -18.42 -9.49 -19.14
CA ARG A 312 -19.59 -8.71 -19.57
C ARG A 312 -19.24 -7.29 -20.06
N GLY A 313 -17.99 -6.87 -19.95
CA GLY A 313 -17.55 -5.53 -20.33
C GLY A 313 -18.04 -4.41 -19.39
N GLU A 314 -18.51 -4.75 -18.19
CA GLU A 314 -18.96 -3.78 -17.18
C GLU A 314 -17.77 -2.99 -16.61
N ILE A 315 -16.66 -3.70 -16.39
CA ILE A 315 -15.37 -3.16 -15.94
C ILE A 315 -14.26 -3.60 -16.89
N ARG A 316 -13.18 -2.81 -16.94
CA ARG A 316 -11.99 -3.10 -17.76
C ARG A 316 -11.06 -4.09 -17.05
N VAL A 317 -10.31 -4.84 -17.87
CA VAL A 317 -9.09 -5.52 -17.41
C VAL A 317 -7.99 -4.46 -17.26
N PRO A 318 -7.27 -4.41 -16.13
CA PRO A 318 -6.15 -3.47 -15.94
C PRO A 318 -4.98 -3.77 -16.88
N ASP A 319 -4.11 -2.78 -17.10
CA ASP A 319 -2.91 -2.93 -17.93
C ASP A 319 -1.93 -3.93 -17.30
N HIS A 320 -1.78 -3.90 -15.97
CA HIS A 320 -1.04 -4.89 -15.18
C HIS A 320 -2.01 -5.71 -14.31
N PRO A 321 -2.73 -6.70 -14.87
CA PRO A 321 -3.86 -7.34 -14.21
C PRO A 321 -3.49 -8.18 -12.98
N TRP A 322 -2.21 -8.47 -12.77
CA TRP A 322 -1.74 -9.37 -11.69
C TRP A 322 -1.02 -8.63 -10.57
N CYS A 323 -0.64 -7.36 -10.76
CA CYS A 323 0.20 -6.64 -9.82
C CYS A 323 -0.57 -6.10 -8.60
N LEU A 324 0.17 -5.47 -7.68
CA LEU A 324 -0.37 -4.95 -6.43
C LEU A 324 -1.25 -3.71 -6.63
N PHE A 325 -0.81 -2.73 -7.43
CA PHE A 325 -1.52 -1.44 -7.51
C PHE A 325 -2.60 -1.36 -8.58
N GLU A 326 -2.55 -2.18 -9.62
CA GLU A 326 -3.56 -2.21 -10.68
C GLU A 326 -4.37 -3.51 -10.70
N GLY A 327 -3.81 -4.61 -10.16
CA GLY A 327 -4.28 -5.96 -10.44
C GLY A 327 -4.82 -6.76 -9.25
N LEU A 328 -4.79 -8.08 -9.39
CA LEU A 328 -5.33 -9.04 -8.42
C LEU A 328 -4.56 -9.09 -7.12
N ALA A 329 -3.25 -8.88 -7.11
CA ALA A 329 -2.49 -8.92 -5.87
C ALA A 329 -2.97 -7.84 -4.89
N GLY A 330 -3.42 -6.69 -5.42
CA GLY A 330 -4.11 -5.66 -4.65
C GLY A 330 -5.39 -6.16 -3.98
N GLY A 331 -6.23 -6.87 -4.74
CA GLY A 331 -7.47 -7.42 -4.23
C GLY A 331 -7.23 -8.47 -3.14
N VAL A 332 -6.23 -9.33 -3.33
CA VAL A 332 -5.82 -10.32 -2.33
C VAL A 332 -5.43 -9.65 -1.00
N VAL A 333 -4.63 -8.57 -1.04
CA VAL A 333 -4.28 -7.81 0.16
C VAL A 333 -5.54 -7.21 0.82
N TYR A 334 -6.44 -6.61 0.04
CA TYR A 334 -7.69 -6.06 0.58
C TYR A 334 -8.57 -7.14 1.24
N TRP A 335 -8.79 -8.28 0.58
CA TRP A 335 -9.61 -9.36 1.15
C TRP A 335 -8.97 -9.97 2.40
N ALA A 336 -7.64 -10.07 2.46
CA ALA A 336 -6.91 -10.51 3.65
C ALA A 336 -7.11 -9.55 4.84
N ASP A 337 -7.06 -8.24 4.59
CA ASP A 337 -7.35 -7.23 5.62
C ASP A 337 -8.80 -7.31 6.08
N LEU A 338 -9.72 -7.36 5.11
CA LEU A 338 -11.16 -7.36 5.36
C LEU A 338 -11.60 -8.59 6.16
N ILE A 339 -11.15 -9.80 5.80
CA ILE A 339 -11.51 -11.02 6.51
C ILE A 339 -10.93 -11.02 7.93
N THR A 340 -9.72 -10.48 8.11
CA THR A 340 -9.11 -10.34 9.43
C THR A 340 -9.97 -9.45 10.32
N VAL A 341 -10.40 -8.28 9.82
CA VAL A 341 -11.34 -7.41 10.57
C VAL A 341 -12.65 -8.14 10.85
N LEU A 342 -13.27 -8.74 9.84
CA LEU A 342 -14.57 -9.41 9.97
C LEU A 342 -14.55 -10.49 11.07
N LYS A 343 -13.56 -11.38 11.05
CA LYS A 343 -13.42 -12.44 12.06
C LYS A 343 -13.30 -11.87 13.48
N HIS A 344 -12.49 -10.83 13.65
CA HIS A 344 -12.33 -10.20 14.97
C HIS A 344 -13.63 -9.58 15.46
N VAL A 345 -14.35 -8.87 14.59
CA VAL A 345 -15.64 -8.25 14.93
C VAL A 345 -16.69 -9.30 15.31
N GLN A 346 -16.80 -10.39 14.54
CA GLN A 346 -17.72 -11.49 14.85
C GLN A 346 -17.37 -12.23 16.15
N LEU A 347 -16.10 -12.23 16.54
CA LEU A 347 -15.64 -12.75 17.83
C LEU A 347 -15.77 -11.72 18.98
N GLY A 348 -16.25 -10.50 18.72
CA GLY A 348 -16.33 -9.43 19.72
C GLY A 348 -14.97 -8.86 20.14
N VAL A 349 -13.93 -9.07 19.33
CA VAL A 349 -12.56 -8.61 19.61
C VAL A 349 -12.26 -7.34 18.82
N ASN A 350 -11.77 -6.31 19.51
CA ASN A 350 -11.30 -5.09 18.85
C ASN A 350 -9.90 -5.32 18.26
N ILE A 351 -9.75 -5.05 16.97
CA ILE A 351 -8.45 -5.07 16.29
C ILE A 351 -7.96 -3.66 15.93
N MET A 352 -6.68 -3.41 16.15
CA MET A 352 -6.03 -2.13 15.84
C MET A 352 -5.59 -2.09 14.36
N GLN A 353 -5.58 -0.90 13.78
CA GLN A 353 -5.30 -0.70 12.35
C GLN A 353 -3.90 -1.17 11.93
N ASP A 354 -2.91 -0.97 12.79
CA ASP A 354 -1.50 -1.33 12.57
C ASP A 354 -1.25 -2.84 12.49
N LYS A 355 -2.21 -3.64 13.00
CA LYS A 355 -2.19 -5.10 13.00
C LYS A 355 -2.85 -5.73 11.78
N VAL A 356 -3.57 -4.95 10.96
CA VAL A 356 -4.40 -5.50 9.88
C VAL A 356 -4.05 -4.89 8.55
N VAL A 357 -3.97 -3.57 8.45
CA VAL A 357 -3.93 -2.92 7.14
C VAL A 357 -2.52 -3.03 6.55
N GLY A 358 -2.42 -3.87 5.51
CA GLY A 358 -1.20 -4.17 4.78
C GLY A 358 -0.79 -3.13 3.75
N PHE A 359 -1.62 -2.10 3.54
CA PHE A 359 -1.36 -1.13 2.50
C PHE A 359 -0.02 -0.42 2.72
N PRO A 360 0.94 -0.53 1.78
CA PRO A 360 2.18 0.21 1.90
C PRO A 360 1.83 1.70 1.86
N CYS A 361 2.38 2.45 2.82
CA CYS A 361 2.38 3.92 2.86
C CYS A 361 1.26 4.65 3.63
N PHE A 362 0.28 3.97 4.26
CA PHE A 362 -0.67 4.65 5.19
C PHE A 362 -0.54 4.27 6.67
N THR A 363 -0.04 3.07 6.99
CA THR A 363 -0.07 2.56 8.36
C THR A 363 1.28 2.56 9.08
N ALA A 364 2.37 2.72 8.34
CA ALA A 364 3.72 2.63 8.90
C ALA A 364 4.43 3.98 9.05
N LEU A 365 3.98 5.04 8.35
CA LEU A 365 4.59 6.36 8.51
C LEU A 365 4.38 6.87 9.91
#